data_AF-A0AAD3M576-F1
#
_entry.id   AF-A0AAD3M576-F1
#
_cell.length_a   1.000
_cell.length_b   1.000
_cell.length_c   1.000
_cell.angle_alpha   90.00
_cell.angle_beta   90.00
_cell.angle_gamma   90.00
#
_symmetry.space_group_name_H-M   'P 1'
#
loop_
_entity.id
_entity.type
_entity.pdbx_description
1 polymer ?
#
loop_
_entity_poly.entity_id
_entity_poly.type
_entity_poly.pdbx_seq_one_letter_code
_entity_poly.pdbx_strand_id
1 'polypeptide(L)'
;MKKFNIRKVLDGLTAASSSSSSAAQPGTPRENDAVQETLQSEHFQLCKTVRHGFPYQPSSMAFDPVQKILAVGTQTGALRLFGRAGVECYCQHESGAAVIQLQFLINEGALVSALADDSIHLWNLRQKIPAILHSLKFSRERITYCHLPFQSK
;
A
#
# COMPACT_ATOMS: atom_id res chain seq x y z
N MET A 1 -8.71 8.36 61.65
CA MET A 1 -8.72 8.53 60.18
C MET A 1 -8.25 7.23 59.53
N LYS A 2 -9.11 6.54 58.78
CA LYS A 2 -8.77 5.27 58.10
C LYS A 2 -7.83 5.58 56.94
N LYS A 3 -6.59 5.09 57.00
CA LYS A 3 -5.62 5.18 55.89
C LYS A 3 -6.10 4.30 54.74
N PHE A 4 -6.52 4.92 53.65
CA PHE A 4 -6.81 4.23 52.39
C PHE A 4 -5.49 3.83 51.72
N ASN A 5 -5.31 2.54 51.48
CA ASN A 5 -4.08 1.97 50.91
C ASN A 5 -4.24 1.85 49.39
N ILE A 6 -3.75 2.86 48.66
CA ILE A 6 -3.92 3.02 47.20
C ILE A 6 -3.27 1.88 46.40
N ARG A 7 -2.26 1.20 46.96
CA ARG A 7 -1.57 0.08 46.30
C ARG A 7 -2.50 -1.08 45.91
N LYS A 8 -3.53 -1.36 46.72
CA LYS A 8 -4.49 -2.44 46.42
C LYS A 8 -5.46 -2.12 45.28
N VAL A 9 -5.61 -0.85 44.89
CA VAL A 9 -6.54 -0.45 43.84
C VAL A 9 -5.93 -0.67 42.45
N LEU A 10 -4.61 -0.51 42.31
CA LEU A 10 -3.92 -0.69 41.03
C LEU A 10 -3.82 -2.17 40.63
N ASP A 11 -3.58 -3.07 41.58
CA ASP A 11 -3.49 -4.53 41.33
C ASP A 11 -4.81 -5.13 40.81
N GLY A 12 -5.94 -4.47 41.06
CA GLY A 12 -7.25 -4.90 40.55
C GLY A 12 -7.47 -4.65 39.07
N LEU A 13 -6.68 -3.78 38.44
CA LEU A 13 -6.83 -3.41 37.02
C LEU A 13 -6.02 -4.30 36.08
N THR A 14 -4.87 -4.83 36.53
CA THR A 14 -4.01 -5.72 35.73
C THR A 14 -4.62 -7.12 35.57
N ALA A 15 -5.34 -7.60 36.58
CA ALA A 15 -5.99 -8.92 36.56
C ALA A 15 -7.27 -9.00 35.69
N ALA A 16 -7.87 -7.87 35.31
CA ALA A 16 -9.12 -7.86 34.54
C ALA A 16 -8.92 -8.23 33.04
N SER A 17 -7.68 -8.28 32.57
CA SER A 17 -7.33 -8.57 31.16
C SER A 17 -7.30 -10.07 30.83
N SER A 18 -7.34 -10.96 31.82
CA SER A 18 -7.23 -12.41 31.63
C SER A 18 -8.60 -13.09 31.67
N SER A 19 -9.44 -12.83 30.68
CA SER A 19 -10.59 -13.70 30.39
C SER A 19 -10.14 -14.92 29.58
N SER A 20 -9.54 -15.90 30.24
CA SER A 20 -9.46 -17.27 29.72
C SER A 20 -10.05 -18.22 30.76
N SER A 21 -11.20 -18.78 30.40
CA SER A 21 -11.96 -19.73 31.20
C SER A 21 -11.25 -21.08 31.23
N SER A 22 -10.66 -21.43 32.38
CA SER A 22 -10.45 -22.83 32.75
C SER A 22 -10.48 -22.98 34.27
N ALA A 23 -11.36 -23.86 34.75
CA ALA A 23 -11.61 -24.14 36.15
C ALA A 23 -10.33 -24.46 36.94
N ALA A 24 -10.14 -23.79 38.08
CA ALA A 24 -8.96 -23.97 38.93
C ALA A 24 -9.24 -24.90 40.12
N GLN A 25 -8.34 -25.87 40.33
CA GLN A 25 -8.18 -26.57 41.61
C GLN A 25 -7.33 -25.75 42.60
N PRO A 26 -7.52 -25.92 43.93
CA PRO A 26 -6.84 -25.11 44.92
C PRO A 26 -5.53 -25.77 45.38
N GLY A 27 -4.40 -25.05 45.30
CA GLY A 27 -3.21 -25.40 46.09
C GLY A 27 -1.85 -25.36 45.40
N THR A 28 -1.50 -24.29 44.67
CA THR A 28 -0.09 -23.90 44.46
C THR A 28 -0.02 -22.36 44.31
N PRO A 29 0.94 -21.66 44.93
CA PRO A 29 1.19 -20.26 44.61
C PRO A 29 1.70 -20.20 43.17
N ARG A 30 0.92 -19.62 42.25
CA ARG A 30 1.39 -19.29 40.91
C ARG A 30 2.36 -18.11 41.00
N GLU A 31 3.59 -18.37 41.44
CA GLU A 31 4.73 -17.55 41.02
C GLU A 31 4.85 -17.72 39.50
N ASN A 32 4.95 -16.61 38.76
CA ASN A 32 5.08 -16.49 37.30
C ASN A 32 3.83 -16.14 36.48
N ASP A 33 3.03 -15.18 36.93
CA ASP A 33 2.29 -14.28 36.01
C ASP A 33 2.72 -12.81 36.24
N ALA A 34 4.02 -12.59 36.46
CA ALA A 34 4.56 -11.24 36.42
C ALA A 34 4.48 -10.76 34.96
N VAL A 35 3.45 -9.99 34.65
CA VAL A 35 3.33 -9.30 33.36
C VAL A 35 4.64 -8.56 33.15
N GLN A 36 5.39 -8.96 32.13
CA GLN A 36 6.70 -8.40 31.85
C GLN A 36 6.50 -6.98 31.30
N GLU A 37 6.63 -5.98 32.18
CA GLU A 37 6.38 -4.56 31.86
C GLU A 37 7.50 -3.93 31.00
N THR A 38 8.62 -4.64 30.82
CA THR A 38 9.75 -4.18 30.02
C THR A 38 9.58 -4.62 28.57
N LEU A 39 9.47 -3.65 27.66
CA LEU A 39 9.42 -3.90 26.23
C LEU A 39 10.75 -4.47 25.73
N GLN A 40 10.68 -5.59 24.99
CA GLN A 40 11.82 -6.22 24.34
C GLN A 40 11.78 -5.95 22.83
N SER A 41 12.94 -6.07 22.15
CA SER A 41 13.03 -5.86 20.70
C SER A 41 12.08 -6.79 19.92
N GLU A 42 11.85 -8.00 20.42
CA GLU A 42 10.94 -9.00 19.83
C GLU A 42 9.47 -8.59 19.88
N HIS A 43 9.09 -7.63 20.73
CA HIS A 43 7.74 -7.06 20.75
C HIS A 43 7.50 -6.04 19.63
N PHE A 44 8.55 -5.66 18.90
CA PHE A 44 8.47 -4.69 17.82
C PHE A 44 8.74 -5.34 16.48
N GLN A 45 7.86 -5.05 15.53
CA GLN A 45 8.09 -5.36 14.13
C GLN A 45 7.91 -4.10 13.30
N LEU A 46 8.97 -3.69 12.60
CA LEU A 46 8.85 -2.63 11.60
C LEU A 46 8.03 -3.16 10.42
N CYS A 47 6.86 -2.56 10.19
CA CYS A 47 6.05 -2.85 9.02
C CYS A 47 5.77 -1.56 8.24
N LYS A 48 5.75 -1.67 6.91
CA LYS A 48 5.24 -0.59 6.07
C LYS A 48 3.72 -0.63 6.16
N THR A 49 3.13 0.49 6.55
CA THR A 49 1.68 0.65 6.65
C THR A 49 1.13 1.12 5.30
N VAL A 50 0.78 2.40 5.19
CA VAL A 50 0.10 2.96 4.02
C VAL A 50 0.92 4.12 3.46
N ARG A 51 1.05 4.17 2.13
CA ARG A 51 1.56 5.38 1.46
C ARG A 51 0.46 6.43 1.44
N HIS A 52 0.74 7.56 2.08
CA HIS A 52 -0.12 8.75 2.07
C HIS A 52 0.47 9.83 1.17
N GLY A 53 -0.40 10.71 0.69
CA GLY A 53 -0.03 11.89 -0.08
C GLY A 53 0.31 11.61 -1.55
N PHE A 54 1.04 12.56 -2.13
CA PHE A 54 1.40 12.54 -3.54
C PHE A 54 2.70 11.76 -3.77
N PRO A 55 2.85 11.01 -4.87
CA PRO A 55 4.08 10.27 -5.15
C PRO A 55 5.29 11.21 -5.28
N TYR A 56 6.44 10.75 -4.78
CA TYR A 56 7.71 11.46 -4.91
C TYR A 56 8.20 11.44 -6.37
N GLN A 57 8.73 12.57 -6.85
CA GLN A 57 9.24 12.76 -8.22
C GLN A 57 8.23 12.31 -9.30
N PRO A 58 7.04 12.93 -9.36
CA PRO A 58 6.11 12.69 -10.46
C PRO A 58 6.76 13.11 -11.78
N SER A 59 6.59 12.31 -12.82
CA SER A 59 7.13 12.58 -14.16
C SER A 59 6.07 12.61 -15.25
N SER A 60 4.94 11.93 -15.04
CA SER A 60 3.84 11.89 -16.01
C SER A 60 2.50 11.69 -15.31
N MET A 61 1.42 12.06 -16.00
CA MET A 61 0.06 11.81 -15.54
C MET A 61 -0.90 11.60 -16.71
N ALA A 62 -1.98 10.87 -16.47
CA ALA A 62 -3.08 10.70 -17.40
C ALA A 62 -4.39 10.59 -16.63
N PHE A 63 -5.51 10.91 -17.26
CA PHE A 63 -6.84 10.84 -16.64
C PHE A 63 -7.83 10.15 -17.58
N ASP A 64 -8.58 9.18 -17.07
CA ASP A 64 -9.76 8.64 -17.72
C ASP A 64 -11.01 9.39 -17.22
N PRO A 65 -11.65 10.23 -18.07
CA PRO A 65 -12.81 11.02 -17.68
C PRO A 65 -14.09 10.22 -17.54
N VAL A 66 -14.17 8.99 -18.06
CA VAL A 66 -15.35 8.13 -17.94
C VAL A 66 -15.28 7.35 -16.64
N GLN A 67 -14.15 6.68 -16.40
CA GLN A 67 -13.93 5.88 -15.20
C GLN A 67 -13.57 6.73 -13.97
N LYS A 68 -13.22 8.01 -14.18
CA LYS A 68 -12.78 8.96 -13.15
C LYS A 68 -11.54 8.46 -12.40
N ILE A 69 -10.55 7.99 -13.15
CA ILE A 69 -9.29 7.48 -12.61
C ILE A 69 -8.14 8.35 -13.11
N LEU A 70 -7.32 8.85 -12.19
CA LEU A 70 -6.06 9.55 -12.43
C LEU A 70 -4.91 8.58 -12.23
N ALA A 71 -4.02 8.49 -13.21
CA ALA A 71 -2.74 7.80 -13.10
C ALA A 71 -1.60 8.82 -12.98
N VAL A 72 -0.67 8.58 -12.07
CA VAL A 72 0.55 9.38 -11.88
C VAL A 72 1.75 8.44 -11.93
N GLY A 73 2.65 8.68 -12.88
CA GLY A 73 3.92 7.98 -13.04
C GLY A 73 5.07 8.76 -12.40
N THR A 74 6.10 8.04 -11.95
CA THR A 74 7.27 8.65 -11.30
C THR A 74 8.56 8.39 -12.06
N GLN A 75 9.61 9.15 -11.70
CA GLN A 75 10.97 8.95 -12.21
C GLN A 75 11.58 7.60 -11.82
N THR A 76 11.00 6.89 -10.85
CA THR A 76 11.48 5.59 -10.35
C THR A 76 10.62 4.43 -10.85
N GLY A 77 9.83 4.62 -11.92
CA GLY A 77 8.98 3.58 -12.48
C GLY A 77 7.77 3.19 -11.62
N ALA A 78 7.40 4.01 -10.63
CA ALA A 78 6.19 3.76 -9.86
C ALA A 78 4.97 4.35 -10.59
N LEU A 79 3.83 3.69 -10.45
CA LEU A 79 2.52 4.18 -10.85
C LEU A 79 1.60 4.26 -9.64
N ARG A 80 0.99 5.42 -9.44
CA ARG A 80 -0.12 5.60 -8.51
C ARG A 80 -1.40 5.84 -9.27
N LEU A 81 -2.42 5.04 -8.99
CA LEU A 81 -3.76 5.22 -9.51
C LEU A 81 -4.64 5.78 -8.41
N PHE A 82 -5.41 6.82 -8.71
CA PHE A 82 -6.36 7.47 -7.83
C PHE A 82 -7.73 7.49 -8.49
N GLY A 83 -8.79 7.13 -7.79
CA GLY A 83 -10.15 7.24 -8.28
C GLY A 83 -11.08 7.86 -7.24
N ARG A 84 -12.31 7.35 -7.17
CA ARG A 84 -13.27 7.68 -6.10
C ARG A 84 -12.73 7.25 -4.72
N ALA A 85 -13.43 7.65 -3.66
CA ALA A 85 -13.08 7.24 -2.29
C ALA A 85 -12.83 5.72 -2.20
N GLY A 86 -11.67 5.34 -1.67
CA GLY A 86 -11.23 3.94 -1.54
C GLY A 86 -10.58 3.33 -2.80
N VAL A 87 -10.55 4.06 -3.93
CA VAL A 87 -9.86 3.62 -5.15
C VAL A 87 -8.46 4.22 -5.18
N GLU A 88 -7.50 3.45 -4.68
CA GLU A 88 -6.08 3.78 -4.75
C GLU A 88 -5.28 2.52 -5.04
N CYS A 89 -4.31 2.62 -5.97
CA CYS A 89 -3.43 1.52 -6.28
C CYS A 89 -1.99 2.00 -6.44
N TYR A 90 -1.05 1.15 -6.05
CA TYR A 90 0.38 1.31 -6.31
C TYR A 90 0.84 0.17 -7.19
N CYS A 91 1.49 0.49 -8.31
CA CYS A 91 2.15 -0.46 -9.17
C CYS A 91 3.62 -0.03 -9.35
N GLN A 92 4.49 -0.98 -9.63
CA GLN A 92 5.91 -0.74 -9.83
C GLN A 92 6.34 -1.45 -11.10
N HIS A 93 6.93 -0.71 -12.02
CA HIS A 93 7.65 -1.31 -13.14
C HIS A 93 8.94 -1.97 -12.65
N GLU A 94 9.18 -3.20 -13.11
CA GLU A 94 10.36 -3.99 -12.71
C GLU A 94 11.67 -3.30 -13.10
N SER A 95 11.71 -2.60 -14.24
CA SER A 95 12.90 -1.88 -14.69
C SER A 95 13.27 -0.71 -13.77
N GLY A 96 12.31 -0.19 -12.99
CA GLY A 96 12.48 1.03 -12.19
C GLY A 96 12.74 2.30 -13.02
N ALA A 97 12.63 2.22 -14.35
CA ALA A 97 12.90 3.34 -15.24
C ALA A 97 11.80 4.40 -15.16
N ALA A 98 12.16 5.66 -15.39
CA ALA A 98 11.22 6.78 -15.32
C ALA A 98 10.04 6.58 -16.29
N VAL A 99 8.82 6.82 -15.80
CA VAL A 99 7.63 6.81 -16.65
C VAL A 99 7.56 8.13 -17.39
N ILE A 100 7.90 8.12 -18.68
CA ILE A 100 7.96 9.33 -19.51
C ILE A 100 6.57 9.75 -19.99
N GLN A 101 5.66 8.80 -20.20
CA GLN A 101 4.29 9.12 -20.62
C GLN A 101 3.30 8.06 -20.17
N LEU A 102 2.09 8.52 -19.87
CA LEU A 102 0.92 7.71 -19.57
C LEU A 102 -0.21 8.07 -20.51
N GLN A 103 -0.97 7.06 -20.94
CA GLN A 103 -2.13 7.27 -21.79
C GLN A 103 -3.19 6.20 -21.50
N PHE A 104 -4.36 6.61 -21.04
CA PHE A 104 -5.50 5.70 -20.88
C PHE A 104 -6.09 5.32 -22.23
N LEU A 105 -6.46 4.04 -22.36
CA LEU A 105 -7.50 3.63 -23.30
C LEU A 105 -8.84 3.98 -22.64
N ILE A 106 -9.42 5.11 -23.05
CA ILE A 106 -10.56 5.73 -22.37
C ILE A 106 -11.74 4.76 -22.28
N ASN A 107 -12.28 4.60 -21.07
CA ASN A 107 -13.36 3.69 -20.71
C ASN A 107 -13.06 2.19 -20.88
N GLU A 108 -11.84 1.82 -21.26
CA GLU A 108 -11.44 0.43 -21.46
C GLU A 108 -10.80 -0.19 -20.22
N GLY A 109 -10.59 0.56 -19.13
CA GLY A 109 -9.89 0.01 -17.95
C GLY A 109 -8.50 -0.52 -18.32
N ALA A 110 -7.82 0.18 -19.24
CA ALA A 110 -6.48 -0.14 -19.67
C ALA A 110 -5.63 1.12 -19.78
N LEU A 111 -4.36 0.99 -19.45
CA LEU A 111 -3.40 2.09 -19.38
C LEU A 111 -2.13 1.72 -20.12
N VAL A 112 -1.68 2.60 -21.00
CA VAL A 112 -0.37 2.49 -21.65
C VAL A 112 0.63 3.33 -20.87
N SER A 113 1.79 2.75 -20.56
CA SER A 113 2.93 3.44 -19.98
C SER A 113 4.15 3.30 -20.88
N ALA A 114 4.78 4.41 -21.24
CA ALA A 114 6.07 4.44 -21.91
C ALA A 114 7.15 4.86 -20.90
N LEU A 115 8.30 4.19 -20.95
CA LEU A 115 9.39 4.35 -20.00
C LEU A 115 10.67 4.84 -20.68
N ALA A 116 11.56 5.41 -19.87
CA ALA A 116 12.86 5.93 -20.31
C ALA A 116 13.86 4.84 -20.75
N ASP A 117 13.59 3.56 -20.47
CA ASP A 117 14.38 2.40 -20.92
C ASP A 117 13.86 1.81 -22.24
N ASP A 118 13.09 2.61 -22.98
CA ASP A 118 12.49 2.27 -24.27
C ASP A 118 11.54 1.07 -24.21
N SER A 119 10.90 0.87 -23.05
CA SER A 119 9.82 -0.09 -22.87
C SER A 119 8.44 0.58 -22.90
N ILE A 120 7.47 -0.16 -23.44
CA ILE A 120 6.03 0.17 -23.39
C ILE A 120 5.32 -0.98 -22.71
N HIS A 121 4.48 -0.67 -21.74
CA HIS A 121 3.62 -1.65 -21.08
C HIS A 121 2.16 -1.28 -21.26
N LEU A 122 1.34 -2.30 -21.57
CA LEU A 122 -0.10 -2.23 -21.51
C LEU A 122 -0.58 -2.86 -20.20
N TRP A 123 -1.22 -2.05 -19.37
CA TRP A 123 -1.80 -2.44 -18.10
C TRP A 123 -3.29 -2.75 -18.25
N ASN A 124 -3.74 -3.83 -17.61
CA ASN A 124 -5.14 -4.12 -17.35
C ASN A 124 -5.50 -3.63 -15.95
N LEU A 125 -6.49 -2.74 -15.88
CA LEU A 125 -7.01 -2.15 -14.63
C LEU A 125 -8.39 -2.68 -14.27
N ARG A 126 -8.96 -3.62 -15.03
CA ARG A 126 -10.27 -4.22 -14.76
C ARG A 126 -10.24 -5.21 -13.59
N GLN A 127 -9.05 -5.66 -13.21
CA GLN A 127 -8.84 -6.56 -12.08
C GLN A 127 -8.57 -5.76 -10.80
N LYS A 128 -8.84 -6.38 -9.64
CA LYS A 128 -8.56 -5.78 -8.32
C LYS A 128 -7.09 -5.35 -8.19
N ILE A 129 -6.18 -6.10 -8.81
CA ILE A 129 -4.76 -5.80 -8.84
C ILE A 129 -4.41 -5.53 -10.31
N PRO A 130 -3.93 -4.33 -10.66
CA PRO A 130 -3.46 -4.05 -12.01
C PRO A 130 -2.34 -5.00 -12.43
N ALA A 131 -2.39 -5.44 -13.68
CA ALA A 131 -1.41 -6.36 -14.23
C ALA A 131 -0.94 -5.90 -15.61
N ILE A 132 0.33 -6.15 -15.93
CA ILE A 132 0.85 -5.92 -17.28
C ILE A 132 0.38 -7.06 -18.18
N LEU A 133 -0.38 -6.75 -19.22
CA LEU A 133 -0.79 -7.71 -20.25
C LEU A 133 0.29 -7.91 -21.30
N HIS A 134 0.87 -6.80 -21.75
CA HIS A 134 1.86 -6.79 -22.82
C HIS A 134 3.00 -5.84 -22.50
N SER A 135 4.19 -6.23 -22.92
CA SER A 135 5.43 -5.48 -22.81
C SER A 135 6.11 -5.48 -24.16
N LEU A 136 6.47 -4.31 -24.64
CA LEU A 136 7.32 -4.13 -25.81
C LEU A 136 8.59 -3.42 -25.36
N LYS A 137 9.75 -3.84 -25.86
CA LYS A 137 11.03 -3.18 -25.59
C LYS A 137 11.75 -2.92 -26.89
N PHE A 138 12.00 -1.65 -27.18
CA PHE A 138 12.72 -1.22 -28.35
C PHE A 138 14.22 -1.24 -28.03
N SER A 139 15.02 -1.77 -28.96
CA SER A 139 16.46 -1.97 -28.74
C SER A 139 17.34 -1.06 -29.60
N ARG A 140 16.75 -0.42 -30.62
CA ARG A 140 17.46 0.44 -31.57
C ARG A 140 16.89 1.85 -31.65
N GLU A 141 15.73 2.07 -31.06
CA GLU A 141 14.94 3.28 -31.19
C GLU A 141 14.63 3.81 -29.80
N ARG A 142 14.74 5.13 -29.63
CA ARG A 142 14.36 5.79 -28.38
C ARG A 142 12.89 6.22 -28.45
N ILE A 143 12.11 5.83 -27.45
CA ILE A 143 10.75 6.33 -27.31
C ILE A 143 10.79 7.77 -26.80
N THR A 144 10.16 8.67 -27.52
CA THR A 144 10.05 10.09 -27.16
C THR A 144 8.62 10.51 -26.87
N TYR A 145 7.65 9.90 -27.55
CA TYR A 145 6.24 10.22 -27.40
C TYR A 145 5.36 9.06 -27.88
N CYS A 146 4.19 8.92 -27.27
CA CYS A 146 3.14 8.01 -27.68
C CYS A 146 1.86 8.81 -27.97
N HIS A 147 1.20 8.53 -29.08
CA HIS A 147 -0.10 9.12 -29.41
C HIS A 147 -1.10 8.01 -29.65
N LEU A 148 -2.25 8.07 -28.96
CA LEU A 148 -3.43 7.27 -29.29
C LEU A 148 -4.34 8.09 -30.22
N PRO A 149 -4.39 7.81 -31.54
CA PRO A 149 -5.10 8.65 -32.52
C PRO A 149 -6.62 8.56 -32.39
N PHE A 150 -7.13 7.46 -31.84
CA PHE A 150 -8.55 7.29 -31.55
C PHE A 150 -8.81 7.58 -30.08
N GLN A 151 -9.60 8.62 -29.82
CA GLN A 151 -10.30 8.76 -28.56
C GLN A 151 -11.56 7.90 -28.65
N SER A 152 -11.80 7.05 -27.64
CA SER A 152 -12.99 6.21 -27.57
C SER A 152 -14.25 7.08 -27.75
N LYS A 153 -15.19 6.64 -28.60
CA LYS A 153 -16.40 7.39 -28.95
C LYS A 153 -17.33 7.59 -27.76
#